data_AF-A0A9D5IN70-F1
#
_entry.id   AF-A0A9D5IN70-F1
#
_cell.length_a   1.000
_cell.length_b   1.000
_cell.length_c   1.000
_cell.angle_alpha   90.00
_cell.angle_beta   90.00
_cell.angle_gamma   90.00
#
_symmetry.space_group_name_H-M   'P 1'
#
loop_
_entity.id
_entity.type
_entity.pdbx_description
1 polymer ?
#
loop_
_entity_poly.entity_id
_entity_poly.type
_entity_poly.pdbx_seq_one_letter_code
_entity_poly.pdbx_strand_id
1 'polypeptide(L)'
;HADPFFQYLKDSFDALYKEGDPAGLDRPKMMSIGMHCRLLGRPGRITALQRFLDHIAQHDHVWVARRIDIARHWRQHHPAPA
;
A
#
# COMPACT_ATOMS: atom_id res chain seq x y z
N HIS A 1 -10.24 3.78 -18.50
CA HIS A 1 -9.31 2.70 -18.07
C HIS A 1 -8.75 2.90 -16.66
N ALA A 2 -9.33 3.78 -15.83
CA ALA A 2 -8.90 3.95 -14.44
C ALA A 2 -9.37 2.78 -13.55
N ASP A 3 -10.57 2.25 -13.83
CA ASP A 3 -11.22 1.26 -12.95
C ASP A 3 -10.45 -0.05 -12.76
N PRO A 4 -9.85 -0.68 -13.79
CA PRO A 4 -9.10 -1.92 -13.58
C PRO A 4 -7.88 -1.72 -12.66
N PHE A 5 -7.21 -0.57 -12.74
CA PHE A 5 -6.07 -0.27 -11.88
C PHE A 5 -6.52 -0.02 -10.44
N PHE A 6 -7.58 0.77 -10.24
CA PHE A 6 -8.15 0.98 -8.91
C PHE A 6 -8.59 -0.33 -8.26
N GLN A 7 -9.36 -1.16 -8.99
CA GLN A 7 -9.87 -2.42 -8.49
C GLN A 7 -8.73 -3.35 -8.05
N TYR A 8 -7.69 -3.48 -8.89
CA TYR A 8 -6.52 -4.28 -8.55
C TYR A 8 -5.80 -3.80 -7.28
N LEU A 9 -5.63 -2.48 -7.12
CA LEU A 9 -5.01 -1.91 -5.93
C LEU A 9 -5.87 -2.15 -4.68
N LYS A 10 -7.19 -1.92 -4.79
CA LYS A 10 -8.15 -2.14 -3.71
C LYS A 10 -8.15 -3.59 -3.25
N ASP A 11 -8.27 -4.54 -4.17
CA ASP A 11 -8.32 -5.97 -3.83
C ASP A 11 -7.01 -6.45 -3.20
N SER A 12 -5.87 -5.95 -3.71
CA SER A 12 -4.57 -6.23 -3.11
C SER A 12 -4.45 -5.67 -1.70
N PHE A 13 -4.91 -4.43 -1.48
CA PHE A 13 -4.92 -3.81 -0.17
C PHE A 13 -5.84 -4.55 0.80
N ASP A 14 -7.09 -4.83 0.42
CA ASP A 14 -8.08 -5.48 1.29
C ASP A 14 -7.61 -6.87 1.74
N ALA A 15 -6.96 -7.63 0.85
CA ALA A 15 -6.37 -8.92 1.18
C ALA A 15 -5.26 -8.76 2.24
N LEU A 16 -4.29 -7.86 2.01
CA LEU A 16 -3.18 -7.64 2.95
C LEU A 16 -3.66 -7.02 4.28
N TYR A 17 -4.67 -6.16 4.24
CA TYR A 17 -5.26 -5.55 5.42
C TYR A 17 -5.95 -6.60 6.29
N LYS A 18 -6.68 -7.54 5.67
CA LYS A 18 -7.28 -8.68 6.37
C LYS A 18 -6.23 -9.62 6.96
N GLU A 19 -5.13 -9.88 6.25
CA GLU A 19 -4.01 -10.66 6.80
C GLU A 19 -3.31 -9.97 7.97
N GLY A 20 -3.37 -8.64 8.04
CA GLY A 20 -2.80 -7.82 9.11
C GLY A 20 -3.71 -7.62 10.32
N ASP A 21 -4.96 -8.12 10.31
CA ASP A 21 -5.90 -7.98 11.42
C ASP A 21 -5.33 -8.62 12.71
N PRO A 22 -5.17 -7.85 13.80
CA PRO A 22 -4.70 -8.37 15.09
C PRO A 22 -5.61 -9.45 15.70
N ALA A 23 -6.91 -9.46 15.34
CA ALA A 23 -7.85 -10.51 15.73
C ALA A 23 -7.87 -11.70 14.74
N GLY A 24 -7.14 -11.58 13.62
CA GLY A 24 -7.06 -12.56 12.55
C GLY A 24 -5.69 -13.24 12.49
N LEU A 25 -5.01 -13.10 11.34
CA LEU A 25 -3.70 -13.73 11.14
C LEU A 25 -2.54 -12.98 11.82
N ASP A 26 -2.77 -11.73 12.27
CA ASP A 26 -1.79 -10.84 12.90
C ASP A 26 -0.43 -10.84 12.17
N ARG A 27 -0.50 -10.77 10.83
CA ARG A 27 0.66 -10.88 9.95
C ARG A 27 0.70 -9.72 8.97
N PRO A 28 0.86 -8.46 9.44
CA PRO A 28 0.96 -7.31 8.55
C PRO A 28 2.10 -7.48 7.52
N LYS A 29 1.87 -6.94 6.32
CA LYS A 29 2.75 -7.01 5.14
C LYS A 29 2.83 -5.64 4.48
N MET A 30 3.80 -5.48 3.57
CA MET A 30 3.94 -4.25 2.78
C MET A 30 3.36 -4.40 1.38
N MET A 31 2.83 -3.31 0.83
CA MET A 31 2.41 -3.19 -0.56
C MET A 31 3.28 -2.14 -1.27
N SER A 32 3.72 -2.42 -2.49
CA SER A 32 4.41 -1.44 -3.35
C SER A 32 3.53 -1.03 -4.53
N ILE A 33 3.45 0.26 -4.81
CA ILE A 33 2.68 0.81 -5.94
C ILE A 33 3.64 1.47 -6.93
N GLY A 34 3.76 0.89 -8.12
CA GLY A 34 4.60 1.43 -9.18
C GLY A 34 3.92 2.58 -9.92
N MET A 35 4.56 3.75 -9.98
CA MET A 35 4.02 4.93 -10.65
C MET A 35 5.02 5.47 -11.68
N HIS A 36 4.50 5.96 -12.81
CA HIS A 36 5.30 6.60 -13.85
C HIS A 36 4.59 7.85 -14.34
N CYS A 37 5.29 8.99 -14.40
CA CYS A 37 4.70 10.29 -14.75
C CYS A 37 3.97 10.25 -16.11
N ARG A 38 4.60 9.65 -17.13
CA ARG A 38 4.05 9.54 -18.50
C ARG A 38 2.81 8.64 -18.64
N LEU A 39 2.53 7.80 -17.63
CA LEU A 39 1.41 6.85 -17.64
C LEU A 39 0.31 7.29 -16.68
N LEU A 40 0.63 7.40 -15.39
CA LEU A 40 -0.36 7.65 -14.33
C LEU A 40 -0.77 9.13 -14.27
N GLY A 41 0.11 10.04 -14.70
CA GLY A 41 -0.18 11.48 -14.73
C GLY A 41 -1.19 11.91 -15.80
N ARG A 42 -1.68 10.99 -16.64
CA ARG A 42 -2.73 11.29 -17.62
C ARG A 42 -4.07 11.50 -16.89
N PRO A 43 -4.88 12.52 -17.24
CA PRO A 43 -6.15 12.81 -16.56
C PRO A 43 -7.10 11.60 -16.45
N GLY A 44 -7.18 10.76 -17.50
CA GLY A 44 -8.02 9.55 -17.48
C GLY A 44 -7.47 8.37 -16.66
N ARG A 45 -6.32 8.51 -15.99
CA ARG A 45 -5.67 7.46 -15.18
C ARG A 45 -5.38 7.91 -13.74
N ILE A 46 -5.07 9.18 -13.52
CA ILE A 46 -4.74 9.68 -12.17
C ILE A 46 -5.88 9.51 -11.18
N THR A 47 -7.13 9.51 -11.65
CA THR A 47 -8.34 9.30 -10.83
C THR A 47 -8.35 7.95 -10.12
N ALA A 48 -7.71 6.92 -10.66
CA ALA A 48 -7.57 5.63 -10.00
C ALA A 48 -6.70 5.71 -8.74
N LEU A 49 -5.60 6.49 -8.81
CA LEU A 49 -4.73 6.70 -7.65
C LEU A 49 -5.45 7.50 -6.57
N GLN A 50 -6.17 8.57 -6.96
CA GLN A 50 -6.94 9.37 -6.01
C GLN A 50 -7.96 8.52 -5.25
N ARG A 51 -8.78 7.74 -5.98
CA ARG A 51 -9.77 6.82 -5.37
C ARG A 51 -9.12 5.79 -4.45
N PHE A 52 -7.93 5.29 -4.80
CA PHE A 52 -7.22 4.35 -3.95
C PHE A 52 -6.69 5.02 -2.66
N LEU A 53 -6.19 6.26 -2.74
CA LEU A 53 -5.80 7.04 -1.57
C LEU A 53 -7.01 7.33 -0.67
N ASP A 54 -8.16 7.67 -1.26
CA ASP A 54 -9.41 7.86 -0.52
C ASP A 54 -9.87 6.58 0.17
N HIS A 55 -9.72 5.41 -0.49
CA HIS A 55 -10.03 4.10 0.09
C HIS A 55 -9.16 3.80 1.31
N ILE A 56 -7.82 3.85 1.19
CA ILE A 56 -6.94 3.50 2.31
C ILE A 56 -7.02 4.50 3.47
N ALA A 57 -7.43 5.74 3.23
CA ALA A 57 -7.62 6.75 4.27
C ALA A 57 -8.83 6.45 5.18
N GLN A 58 -9.73 5.54 4.77
CA GLN A 58 -10.87 5.10 5.57
C GLN A 58 -10.53 3.93 6.51
N HIS A 59 -9.29 3.44 6.47
CA HIS A 59 -8.81 2.34 7.30
C HIS A 59 -7.81 2.85 8.34
N ASP A 60 -7.99 2.45 9.60
CA ASP A 60 -7.01 2.70 10.64
C ASP A 60 -5.75 1.83 10.45
N HIS A 61 -4.67 2.17 11.15
CA HIS A 61 -3.44 1.36 11.19
C HIS A 61 -2.74 1.14 9.83
N VAL A 62 -2.95 2.04 8.85
CA VAL A 62 -2.22 2.03 7.58
C VAL A 62 -0.98 2.92 7.65
N TRP A 63 0.21 2.34 7.41
CA TRP A 63 1.46 3.10 7.33
C TRP A 63 1.85 3.45 5.89
N VAL A 64 1.57 4.68 5.46
CA VAL A 64 2.06 5.22 4.18
C VAL A 64 3.51 5.68 4.36
N ALA A 65 4.45 4.84 3.93
CA ALA A 65 5.87 5.00 4.23
C ALA A 65 6.74 5.31 3.02
N ARG A 66 7.81 6.08 3.22
CA ARG A 66 8.94 6.10 2.27
C ARG A 66 9.74 4.80 2.46
N ARG A 67 10.34 4.29 1.37
CA ARG A 67 11.17 3.07 1.43
C ARG A 67 12.32 3.16 2.44
N ILE A 68 12.90 4.35 2.64
CA ILE A 68 13.97 4.57 3.62
C ILE A 68 13.47 4.42 5.07
N ASP A 69 12.23 4.78 5.36
CA ASP A 69 11.66 4.65 6.70
C ASP A 69 11.38 3.17 7.01
N ILE A 70 10.91 2.40 6.03
CA ILE A 70 10.79 0.93 6.12
C ILE A 70 12.15 0.30 6.40
N ALA A 71 13.19 0.68 5.65
CA ALA A 71 14.54 0.14 5.85
C ALA A 71 15.09 0.44 7.26
N ARG A 72 14.86 1.66 7.77
CA ARG A 72 15.24 2.04 9.14
C ARG A 72 14.47 1.25 10.19
N HIS A 73 13.15 1.12 10.02
CA HIS A 73 12.30 0.32 10.91
C HIS A 73 12.77 -1.14 10.95
N TRP A 74 13.04 -1.74 9.78
CA TRP A 74 13.51 -3.12 9.67
C TRP A 74 14.84 -3.32 10.38
N ARG A 75 15.82 -2.44 10.16
CA ARG A 75 17.12 -2.51 10.82
C ARG A 75 17.03 -2.43 12.36
N GLN A 76 16.04 -1.68 12.87
CA GLN A 76 15.84 -1.50 14.30
C GLN A 76 15.13 -2.71 14.96
N HIS A 77 14.11 -3.28 14.30
CA HIS A 77 13.26 -4.33 14.89
C HIS A 77 13.67 -5.74 14.46
N HIS A 78 14.39 -5.88 13.36
CA HIS A 78 14.88 -7.12 12.77
C HIS A 78 16.36 -6.98 12.39
N PRO A 79 17.27 -6.81 13.38
CA PRO A 79 18.69 -6.66 13.11
C PRO A 79 19.26 -7.90 12.42
N ALA A 80 20.26 -7.70 11.55
CA ALA A 80 20.96 -8.81 10.92
C ALA A 80 21.64 -9.69 11.98
N PRO A 81 21.61 -11.03 11.84
CA PRO A 81 22.42 -11.90 12.68
C PRO A 81 23.90 -11.52 12.61
N ALA A 82 24.62 -11.80 13.70
CA ALA A 82 26.07 -11.63 13.78
C ALA A 82 26.81 -12.62 12.87
#